data_AF-N4UW84-F1
#
_entry.id   AF-N4UW84-F1
#
_cell.length_a   1.000
_cell.length_b   1.000
_cell.length_c   1.000
_cell.angle_alpha   90.00
_cell.angle_beta   90.00
_cell.angle_gamma   90.00
#
_symmetry.space_group_name_H-M   'P 1'
#
loop_
_entity.id
_entity.type
_entity.pdbx_description
1 polymer ?
#
loop_
_entity_poly.entity_id
_entity_poly.type
_entity_poly.pdbx_seq_one_letter_code
_entity_poly.pdbx_strand_id
1 'polypeptide(L)'
;MPSYTEEDMLIAINLVQNGQSELKAAKEASVPRSSLRDRLKGIRPQKKAHSDQQRLGPTVEADIIRFLRLQDTLCTPLTHFQIRQLVIRILSLQGDNKPLGKH
;
A
#
# COMPACT_ATOMS: atom_id res chain seq x y z
N MET A 1 -14.38 -0.91 8.88
CA MET A 1 -13.88 -2.30 8.78
C MET A 1 -12.65 -2.41 9.67
N PRO A 2 -12.48 -3.50 10.45
CA PRO A 2 -11.24 -3.72 11.20
C PRO A 2 -10.07 -3.70 10.23
N SER A 3 -9.07 -2.86 10.52
CA SER A 3 -7.84 -2.79 9.73
C SER A 3 -6.94 -3.93 10.19
N TYR A 4 -6.93 -5.04 9.45
CA TYR A 4 -5.97 -6.11 9.67
C TYR A 4 -4.64 -5.79 8.96
N THR A 5 -3.54 -6.23 9.54
CA THR A 5 -2.18 -6.02 9.02
C THR A 5 -1.76 -7.17 8.10
N GLU A 6 -0.61 -7.02 7.41
CA GLU A 6 -0.02 -8.11 6.63
C GLU A 6 0.38 -9.28 7.53
N GLU A 7 0.85 -8.97 8.75
CA GLU A 7 1.27 -9.93 9.77
C GLU A 7 0.09 -10.81 10.22
N ASP A 8 -1.06 -10.19 10.52
CA ASP A 8 -2.29 -10.92 10.85
C ASP A 8 -2.67 -11.92 9.76
N MET A 9 -2.47 -11.55 8.48
CA MET A 9 -2.76 -12.47 7.40
C MET A 9 -1.75 -13.61 7.27
N LEU A 10 -0.47 -13.36 7.56
CA LEU A 10 0.54 -14.42 7.59
C LEU A 10 0.25 -15.43 8.70
N ILE A 11 -0.17 -14.95 9.88
CA ILE A 11 -0.61 -15.80 10.99
C ILE A 11 -1.79 -16.67 10.54
N ALA A 12 -2.81 -16.06 9.91
CA ALA A 12 -3.97 -16.79 9.42
C ALA A 12 -3.60 -17.87 8.39
N ILE A 13 -2.67 -17.59 7.47
CA ILE A 13 -2.20 -18.56 6.47
C ILE A 13 -1.47 -19.72 7.17
N ASN A 14 -0.61 -19.43 8.15
CA ASN A 14 0.12 -20.45 8.90
C ASN A 14 -0.83 -21.37 9.67
N LEU A 15 -1.88 -20.82 10.31
CA LEU A 15 -2.90 -21.62 10.99
C LEU A 15 -3.63 -22.59 10.04
N VAL A 16 -3.93 -22.16 8.81
CA VAL A 16 -4.53 -23.05 7.80
C VAL A 16 -3.55 -24.12 7.35
N GLN A 17 -2.27 -23.79 7.16
CA GLN A 17 -1.21 -24.76 6.83
C GLN A 17 -1.01 -25.80 7.94
N ASN A 18 -1.19 -25.40 9.21
CA ASN A 18 -1.15 -26.29 10.37
C ASN A 18 -2.42 -27.15 10.53
N GLY A 19 -3.34 -27.12 9.55
CA GLY A 19 -4.53 -27.97 9.51
C GLY A 19 -5.78 -27.37 10.15
N GLN A 20 -5.77 -26.09 10.56
CA GLN A 20 -7.01 -25.44 10.97
C GLN A 20 -7.91 -25.12 9.77
N SER A 21 -9.23 -25.11 10.00
CA SER A 21 -10.19 -24.62 9.00
C SER A 21 -10.01 -23.11 8.75
N GLU A 22 -10.21 -22.67 7.50
CA GLU A 22 -10.16 -21.25 7.10
C GLU A 22 -11.03 -20.33 7.99
N LEU A 23 -12.19 -20.82 8.44
CA LEU A 23 -13.10 -20.05 9.30
C LEU A 23 -12.45 -19.75 10.65
N LYS A 24 -11.82 -20.77 11.25
CA LYS A 24 -11.21 -20.68 12.57
C LYS A 24 -9.95 -19.82 12.51
N ALA A 25 -9.09 -20.06 11.54
CA ALA A 25 -7.89 -19.27 11.30
C ALA A 25 -8.21 -17.78 11.05
N ALA A 26 -9.24 -17.49 10.26
CA ALA A 26 -9.67 -16.12 9.99
C ALA A 26 -10.19 -15.40 11.25
N LYS A 27 -10.96 -16.11 12.08
CA LYS A 27 -11.48 -15.56 13.34
C LYS A 27 -10.37 -15.34 14.37
N GLU A 28 -9.43 -16.27 14.46
CA GLU A 28 -8.30 -16.22 15.40
C GLU A 28 -7.35 -15.07 15.07
N ALA A 29 -7.03 -14.87 13.79
CA ALA A 29 -6.20 -13.76 13.32
C ALA A 29 -6.98 -12.45 13.07
N SER A 30 -8.28 -12.39 13.40
CA SER A 30 -9.14 -11.21 13.15
C SER A 30 -9.12 -10.70 11.70
N VAL A 31 -8.97 -11.60 10.72
CA VAL A 31 -8.96 -11.27 9.30
C VAL A 31 -10.25 -11.66 8.59
N PRO A 32 -10.66 -10.97 7.51
CA PRO A 32 -11.78 -11.40 6.69
C PRO A 32 -11.48 -12.75 6.03
N ARG A 33 -12.39 -13.71 6.18
CA ARG A 33 -12.27 -15.04 5.56
C ARG A 33 -12.12 -14.96 4.03
N SER A 34 -12.84 -14.05 3.37
CA SER A 34 -12.73 -13.85 1.92
C SER A 34 -11.31 -13.49 1.51
N SER A 35 -10.68 -12.53 2.20
CA SER A 35 -9.31 -12.11 1.96
C SER A 35 -8.28 -13.23 2.22
N LEU A 36 -8.49 -14.03 3.28
CA LEU A 36 -7.64 -15.21 3.55
C LEU A 36 -7.74 -16.25 2.42
N ARG A 37 -8.96 -16.56 1.98
CA ARG A 37 -9.21 -17.51 0.89
C ARG A 37 -8.60 -17.05 -0.42
N ASP A 38 -8.71 -15.77 -0.73
CA ASP A 38 -8.14 -15.19 -1.94
C ASP A 38 -6.61 -15.28 -1.93
N ARG A 39 -5.97 -15.05 -0.77
CA ARG A 39 -4.53 -15.25 -0.60
C ARG A 39 -4.07 -16.69 -0.69
N LEU A 40 -4.85 -17.65 -0.15
CA LEU A 40 -4.56 -19.08 -0.31
C LEU A 40 -4.64 -19.52 -1.78
N LYS A 41 -5.47 -18.85 -2.59
CA LYS A 41 -5.54 -19.04 -4.05
C LYS A 41 -4.45 -18.29 -4.83
N GLY A 42 -3.54 -17.60 -4.15
CA GLY A 42 -2.46 -16.81 -4.77
C GLY A 42 -2.90 -15.45 -5.32
N ILE A 43 -4.11 -14.99 -5.01
CA ILE A 43 -4.58 -13.66 -5.42
C ILE A 43 -3.85 -12.61 -4.59
N ARG A 44 -3.12 -11.73 -5.28
CA ARG A 44 -2.37 -10.66 -4.64
C ARG A 44 -3.34 -9.57 -4.14
N PRO A 45 -3.04 -8.93 -2.99
CA PRO A 45 -3.81 -7.78 -2.53
C PRO A 45 -3.91 -6.72 -3.63
N GLN A 46 -5.10 -6.15 -3.82
CA GLN A 46 -5.37 -5.16 -4.87
C GLN A 46 -4.37 -3.99 -4.84
N LYS A 47 -3.94 -3.56 -3.65
CA LYS A 47 -2.89 -2.52 -3.47
C LYS A 47 -1.53 -2.90 -4.07
N LYS A 48 -1.15 -4.18 -3.99
CA LYS A 48 0.08 -4.72 -4.61
C LYS A 48 -0.13 -5.07 -6.09
N ALA A 49 -1.36 -5.34 -6.52
CA ALA A 49 -1.68 -5.63 -7.92
C ALA A 49 -1.66 -4.38 -8.82
N HIS A 50 -1.95 -3.21 -8.24
CA HIS A 50 -1.92 -1.92 -8.95
C HIS A 50 -0.61 -1.14 -8.76
N SER A 51 0.42 -1.71 -8.11
CA SER A 51 1.74 -1.06 -8.02
C SER A 51 2.30 -0.75 -9.41
N ASP A 52 2.08 -1.66 -10.36
CA ASP A 52 2.56 -1.52 -11.75
C ASP A 52 1.79 -0.43 -12.52
N GLN A 53 0.68 0.05 -11.96
CA GLN A 53 -0.11 1.16 -12.50
C GLN A 53 0.23 2.50 -11.81
N GLN A 54 1.06 2.50 -10.77
CA GLN A 54 1.56 3.72 -10.17
C GLN A 54 2.55 4.39 -11.13
N ARG A 55 2.36 5.70 -11.36
CA ARG A 55 3.25 6.48 -12.23
C ARG A 55 4.62 6.71 -11.60
N LEU A 56 4.68 6.72 -10.27
CA LEU A 56 5.92 6.78 -9.52
C LEU A 56 6.36 5.36 -9.19
N GLY A 57 7.65 5.07 -9.42
CA GLY A 57 8.25 3.85 -8.93
C GLY A 57 8.33 3.84 -7.40
N PRO A 58 8.37 2.64 -6.77
CA PRO A 58 8.34 2.49 -5.31
C PRO A 58 9.53 3.15 -4.61
N THR A 59 10.69 3.22 -5.27
CA THR A 59 11.89 3.89 -4.74
C THR A 59 11.70 5.40 -4.63
N VAL A 60 11.19 6.02 -5.69
CA VAL A 60 10.93 7.47 -5.73
C VAL A 60 9.83 7.85 -4.74
N GLU A 61 8.79 7.01 -4.61
CA GLU A 61 7.75 7.21 -3.60
C GLU A 61 8.33 7.16 -2.18
N ALA A 62 9.21 6.21 -1.89
CA ALA A 62 9.87 6.11 -0.58
C ALA A 62 10.74 7.35 -0.27
N ASP A 63 11.48 7.86 -1.26
CA ASP A 63 12.28 9.08 -1.11
C ASP A 63 11.41 10.31 -0.85
N ILE A 64 10.27 10.44 -1.55
CA ILE A 64 9.31 11.52 -1.32
C ILE A 64 8.73 11.42 0.09
N ILE A 65 8.29 10.23 0.53
CA ILE A 65 7.76 10.03 1.89
C ILE A 65 8.81 10.42 2.94
N ARG A 66 10.07 10.03 2.75
CA ARG A 66 11.17 10.41 3.64
C ARG A 66 11.36 11.91 3.69
N PHE A 67 11.32 12.59 2.54
CA PHE A 67 11.41 14.04 2.46
C PHE A 67 10.24 14.73 3.17
N LEU A 68 9.00 14.28 2.97
CA LEU A 68 7.82 14.83 3.65
C LEU A 68 7.92 14.70 5.17
N ARG A 69 8.32 13.52 5.66
CA ARG A 69 8.55 13.30 7.10
C ARG A 69 9.61 14.24 7.66
N LEU A 70 10.68 14.51 6.90
CA LEU A 70 11.72 15.46 7.32
C LEU A 70 11.15 16.88 7.43
N GLN A 71 10.33 17.31 6.47
CA GLN A 71 9.67 18.62 6.51
C GLN A 71 8.74 18.75 7.73
N ASP A 72 8.00 17.68 8.07
CA ASP A 72 7.17 17.63 9.28
C ASP A 72 8.01 17.78 10.56
N THR A 73 9.16 17.09 10.65
CA THR A 73 10.06 17.22 11.81
C THR A 73 10.67 18.61 11.97
N LEU A 74 10.79 19.35 10.86
CA LEU A 74 11.27 20.73 10.84
C LEU A 74 10.14 21.76 11.03
N CYS A 75 8.94 21.32 11.40
CA CYS A 75 7.75 22.17 11.54
C CYS A 75 7.43 22.97 10.27
N THR A 76 7.75 22.42 9.09
CA THR A 76 7.52 23.03 7.78
C THR A 76 6.67 22.11 6.88
N PRO A 77 5.46 21.70 7.32
CA PRO A 77 4.66 20.75 6.57
C PRO A 77 4.29 21.31 5.20
N LEU A 78 4.47 20.50 4.16
CA LEU A 78 4.10 20.86 2.80
C LEU A 78 2.59 20.71 2.62
N THR A 79 1.97 21.70 2.00
CA THR A 79 0.56 21.62 1.59
C THR A 79 0.38 20.56 0.51
N HIS A 80 -0.83 20.00 0.41
CA HIS A 80 -1.18 19.05 -0.66
C HIS A 80 -0.88 19.63 -2.07
N PHE A 81 -1.07 20.93 -2.27
CA PHE A 81 -0.72 21.60 -3.53
C PHE A 81 0.79 21.56 -3.80
N GLN A 82 1.63 21.89 -2.81
CA GLN A 82 3.09 21.84 -2.97
C GLN A 82 3.59 20.42 -3.24
N ILE A 83 3.03 19.42 -2.54
CA ILE A 83 3.35 18.00 -2.78
C ILE A 83 2.99 17.62 -4.22
N ARG A 84 1.80 18.01 -4.69
CA ARG A 84 1.36 17.77 -6.08
C ARG A 84 2.30 18.41 -7.10
N GLN A 85 2.72 19.67 -6.90
CA GLN A 85 3.65 20.35 -7.81
C GLN A 85 5.03 19.65 -7.83
N LEU A 86 5.52 19.23 -6.67
CA LEU A 86 6.76 18.47 -6.57
C LEU A 86 6.69 17.15 -7.35
N VAL A 87 5.61 16.40 -7.20
CA VAL A 87 5.41 15.14 -7.94
C VAL A 87 5.28 15.37 -9.44
N ILE A 88 4.53 16.39 -9.88
CA ILE A 88 4.42 16.74 -11.31
C ILE A 88 5.79 17.05 -11.90
N ARG A 89 6.63 17.78 -11.16
CA ARG A 89 8.00 18.10 -11.59
C ARG A 89 8.90 16.87 -11.68
N ILE A 90 8.79 15.94 -10.72
CA ILE A 90 9.55 14.68 -10.76
C ILE A 90 9.14 13.84 -11.97
N LEU A 91 7.83 13.73 -12.23
CA LEU A 91 7.29 12.99 -13.38
C LEU A 91 7.72 13.63 -14.70
N SER A 92 7.70 14.97 -14.83
CA SER A 92 8.15 15.64 -16.05
C SER A 92 9.64 15.44 -16.32
N LEU A 93 10.48 15.42 -15.27
CA LEU A 93 11.91 15.07 -15.39
C LEU A 93 12.13 13.62 -15.86
N GLN A 94 11.21 12.72 -15.53
CA GLN A 94 11.20 11.32 -16.01
C GLN A 94 10.59 11.16 -17.42
N GLY A 95 10.18 12.26 -18.05
CA GLY A 95 9.55 12.27 -19.37
C GLY A 95 8.03 12.04 -19.36
N ASP A 96 7.40 11.95 -18.19
CA ASP A 96 5.96 11.77 -18.03
C ASP A 96 5.24 13.10 -17.77
N ASN A 97 4.74 13.70 -18.84
CA ASN A 97 4.02 14.98 -18.80
C ASN A 97 2.51 14.85 -18.65
N LYS A 98 1.99 13.66 -18.28
CA LYS A 98 0.54 13.47 -18.12
C LYS A 98 0.02 14.21 -16.88
N PRO A 99 -1.20 14.78 -16.91
CA PRO A 99 -1.80 15.42 -15.75
C PRO A 99 -1.98 14.40 -14.61
N LEU A 100 -1.70 14.82 -13.37
CA LEU A 100 -1.85 13.97 -12.19
C LEU A 100 -3.26 14.16 -11.59
N GLY A 101 -4.01 13.09 -11.33
CA GLY A 101 -5.37 13.17 -10.75
C GLY A 101 -6.49 13.34 -11.79
N LYS A 102 -7.73 13.47 -11.32
CA LYS A 102 -8.90 13.70 -12.18
C LYS A 102 -8.97 15.17 -12.60
N HIS A 103 -9.26 15.40 -13.88
CA HIS A 103 -9.74 16.69 -14.37
C HIS A 103 -11.13 16.99 -13.81
#